data_AF-A0A1S6HSK5-F1
#
_entry.id   AF-A0A1S6HSK5-F1
#
_cell.length_a   1.000
_cell.length_b   1.000
_cell.length_c   1.000
_cell.angle_alpha   90.00
_cell.angle_beta   90.00
_cell.angle_gamma   90.00
#
_symmetry.space_group_name_H-M   'P 1'
#
loop_
_entity.id
_entity.type
_entity.pdbx_description
1 polymer ?
#
loop_
_entity_poly.entity_id
_entity_poly.type
_entity_poly.pdbx_seq_one_letter_code
_entity_poly.pdbx_strand_id
1 'polypeptide(L)'
;MSAAQSRQLSVFIEARSLSETGGRLSAHDINEYIFKHFGIRYELSSIYRVLKMLGFSWITSRSKHPKQSLVAQEAFKNFRLETILNIPGHIALSQVDVWFQDEARIGQQNTTTRLWAKKGSRPRVVRQQQFEYAYVFGAVCPANGNTEALITPWVDSTNT
;
A
#
# COMPACT_ATOMS: atom_id res chain seq x y z
N MET A 1 -1.28 0.47 -37.20
CA MET A 1 -2.62 0.23 -36.63
C MET A 1 -3.58 1.29 -37.13
N SER A 2 -4.83 0.93 -37.40
CA SER A 2 -5.89 1.88 -37.75
C SER A 2 -6.42 2.62 -36.51
N ALA A 3 -7.16 3.72 -36.72
CA ALA A 3 -7.79 4.46 -35.61
C ALA A 3 -8.72 3.59 -34.75
N ALA A 4 -9.45 2.66 -35.38
CA ALA A 4 -10.32 1.71 -34.68
C ALA A 4 -9.51 0.74 -33.80
N GLN A 5 -8.41 0.20 -34.32
CA GLN A 5 -7.52 -0.69 -33.56
C GLN A 5 -6.85 0.05 -32.39
N SER A 6 -6.43 1.29 -32.59
CA SER A 6 -5.88 2.15 -31.55
C SER A 6 -6.88 2.39 -30.41
N ARG A 7 -8.13 2.72 -30.75
CA ARG A 7 -9.20 2.91 -29.76
C ARG A 7 -9.48 1.63 -28.97
N GLN A 8 -9.56 0.49 -29.66
CA GLN A 8 -9.76 -0.81 -29.03
C GLN A 8 -8.62 -1.17 -28.07
N LEU A 9 -7.37 -0.88 -28.46
CA LEU A 9 -6.21 -1.11 -27.61
C LEU A 9 -6.25 -0.23 -26.34
N SER A 10 -6.60 1.05 -26.47
CA SER A 10 -6.73 1.95 -25.32
C SER A 10 -7.76 1.44 -24.30
N VAL A 11 -8.95 1.03 -24.77
CA VAL A 11 -10.01 0.49 -23.91
C VAL A 11 -9.54 -0.76 -23.16
N PHE A 12 -8.82 -1.65 -23.83
CA PHE A 12 -8.24 -2.84 -23.19
C PHE A 12 -7.22 -2.49 -22.11
N ILE A 13 -6.31 -1.55 -22.38
CA ILE A 13 -5.27 -1.11 -21.43
C ILE A 13 -5.90 -0.49 -20.18
N GLU A 14 -6.91 0.37 -20.35
CA GLU A 14 -7.63 1.01 -19.25
C GLU A 14 -8.35 0.00 -18.37
N ALA A 15 -9.11 -0.92 -18.97
CA ALA A 15 -9.83 -1.96 -18.25
C ALA A 15 -8.88 -2.86 -17.43
N ARG A 16 -7.71 -3.23 -18.00
CA ARG A 16 -6.72 -4.08 -17.34
C ARG A 16 -5.95 -3.33 -16.24
N SER A 17 -5.80 -2.01 -16.36
CA SER A 17 -5.13 -1.17 -15.35
C SER A 17 -5.98 -0.95 -14.09
N LEU A 18 -7.30 -1.08 -14.21
CA LEU A 18 -8.25 -0.93 -13.10
C LEU A 18 -8.68 -2.27 -12.48
N SER A 19 -8.06 -3.38 -12.88
CA SER A 19 -8.49 -4.72 -12.45
C SER A 19 -8.22 -4.97 -10.96
N GLU A 20 -9.25 -5.44 -10.24
CA GLU A 20 -9.20 -5.74 -8.81
C GLU A 20 -8.44 -7.05 -8.48
N THR A 21 -8.26 -7.93 -9.46
CA THR A 21 -7.57 -9.23 -9.28
C THR A 21 -6.05 -9.09 -9.26
N GLY A 22 -5.53 -7.88 -9.51
CA GLY A 22 -4.11 -7.58 -9.50
C GLY A 22 -3.36 -8.08 -10.74
N GLY A 23 -2.06 -7.76 -10.80
CA GLY A 23 -1.16 -8.12 -11.90
C GLY A 23 -0.71 -6.90 -12.71
N ARG A 24 0.59 -6.86 -13.04
CA ARG A 24 1.15 -5.78 -13.86
C ARG A 24 0.88 -6.05 -15.33
N LEU A 25 0.32 -5.07 -16.03
CA LEU A 25 0.26 -5.07 -17.49
C LEU A 25 1.66 -4.82 -18.05
N SER A 26 2.27 -5.87 -18.60
CA SER A 26 3.59 -5.80 -19.21
C SER A 26 3.49 -5.43 -20.69
N ALA A 27 4.58 -4.90 -21.26
CA ALA A 27 4.68 -4.68 -22.70
C ALA A 27 4.50 -5.98 -23.52
N HIS A 28 4.86 -7.14 -22.95
CA HIS A 28 4.65 -8.44 -23.57
C HIS A 28 3.16 -8.79 -23.69
N ASP A 29 2.38 -8.57 -22.63
CA ASP A 29 0.92 -8.79 -22.65
C ASP A 29 0.24 -7.92 -23.71
N ILE A 30 0.71 -6.68 -23.87
CA ILE A 30 0.21 -5.74 -24.88
C ILE A 30 0.56 -6.24 -26.29
N ASN A 31 1.76 -6.78 -26.48
CA ASN A 31 2.17 -7.37 -27.76
C ASN A 31 1.33 -8.59 -28.12
N GLU A 32 1.10 -9.48 -27.15
CA GLU A 32 0.26 -10.67 -27.31
C GLU A 32 -1.18 -10.27 -27.66
N TYR A 33 -1.73 -9.24 -27.00
CA TYR A 33 -3.06 -8.73 -27.34
C TYR A 33 -3.11 -8.18 -28.77
N ILE A 34 -2.13 -7.34 -29.15
CA ILE A 34 -2.04 -6.79 -30.51
C ILE A 34 -1.89 -7.89 -31.56
N PHE A 35 -1.08 -8.91 -31.28
CA PHE A 35 -0.89 -10.04 -32.19
C PHE A 35 -2.18 -10.85 -32.35
N LYS A 36 -2.85 -11.19 -31.25
CA LYS A 36 -4.09 -11.99 -31.27
C LYS A 36 -5.26 -11.27 -31.95
N HIS A 37 -5.43 -9.98 -31.71
CA HIS A 37 -6.58 -9.22 -32.20
C HIS A 37 -6.35 -8.52 -33.53
N PHE A 38 -5.11 -8.13 -33.83
CA PHE A 38 -4.79 -7.33 -35.02
C PHE A 38 -3.85 -8.06 -36.00
N GLY A 39 -3.28 -9.20 -35.62
CA GLY A 39 -2.34 -9.95 -36.47
C GLY A 39 -0.98 -9.28 -36.65
N ILE A 40 -0.68 -8.22 -35.87
CA ILE A 40 0.55 -7.43 -36.00
C ILE A 40 1.52 -7.86 -34.90
N ARG A 41 2.78 -8.12 -35.26
CA ARG A 41 3.86 -8.29 -34.27
C ARG A 41 4.70 -7.04 -34.21
N TYR A 42 4.78 -6.45 -33.03
CA TYR A 42 5.72 -5.37 -32.76
C TYR A 42 6.98 -5.92 -32.07
N GLU A 43 8.10 -5.26 -32.30
CA GLU A 43 9.25 -5.38 -31.41
C GLU A 43 8.95 -4.60 -30.10
N LEU A 44 9.51 -5.05 -28.97
CA LEU A 44 9.16 -4.56 -27.64
C LEU A 44 9.37 -3.03 -27.50
N SER A 45 10.44 -2.47 -28.06
CA SER A 45 10.69 -1.02 -28.04
C SER A 45 9.60 -0.25 -28.80
N SER A 46 9.07 -0.84 -29.87
CA SER A 46 8.00 -0.24 -30.68
C SER A 46 6.68 -0.13 -29.92
N ILE A 47 6.40 -1.03 -28.98
CA ILE A 47 5.21 -0.95 -28.12
C ILE A 47 5.24 0.30 -27.24
N TYR A 48 6.38 0.62 -26.64
CA TYR A 48 6.48 1.84 -25.83
C TYR A 48 6.22 3.11 -26.66
N ARG A 49 6.62 3.12 -27.94
CA ARG A 49 6.30 4.22 -28.86
C ARG A 49 4.80 4.29 -29.15
N VAL A 50 4.16 3.16 -29.41
CA VAL A 50 2.70 3.08 -29.60
C VAL A 50 1.97 3.60 -28.37
N LEU A 51 2.35 3.14 -27.17
CA LEU A 51 1.76 3.60 -25.91
C LEU A 51 1.89 5.12 -25.73
N LYS A 52 3.08 5.67 -26.02
CA LYS A 52 3.31 7.12 -25.97
C LYS A 52 2.42 7.89 -26.96
N MET A 53 2.27 7.39 -28.19
CA MET A 53 1.38 8.00 -29.19
C MET A 53 -0.10 7.94 -28.79
N LEU A 54 -0.50 6.90 -28.04
CA LEU A 54 -1.85 6.74 -27.50
C LEU A 54 -2.08 7.54 -26.20
N GLY A 55 -1.07 8.26 -25.70
CA GLY A 55 -1.17 9.08 -24.48
C GLY A 55 -0.92 8.31 -23.18
N PHE A 56 -0.50 7.05 -23.24
CA PHE A 56 -0.13 6.28 -22.04
C PHE A 56 1.31 6.55 -21.61
N SER A 57 1.52 6.55 -20.29
CA SER A 57 2.83 6.71 -19.68
C SER A 57 3.06 5.64 -18.61
N TRP A 58 4.33 5.33 -18.37
CA TRP A 58 4.72 4.36 -17.35
C TRP A 58 4.75 5.04 -15.98
N ILE A 59 3.74 4.80 -15.16
CA ILE A 59 3.60 5.40 -13.82
C ILE A 59 3.57 4.29 -12.78
N THR A 60 4.25 4.49 -11.66
CA THR A 60 4.12 3.63 -10.48
C THR A 60 2.77 3.85 -9.80
N SER A 61 1.94 2.81 -9.74
CA SER A 61 0.67 2.85 -9.01
C SER A 61 0.89 3.13 -7.53
N ARG A 62 -0.05 3.85 -6.90
CA ARG A 62 -0.08 4.00 -5.44
C ARG A 62 -0.72 2.76 -4.82
N SER A 63 -0.12 2.24 -3.76
CA SER A 63 -0.68 1.10 -3.02
C SER A 63 -2.04 1.45 -2.45
N LYS A 64 -3.02 0.57 -2.63
CA LYS A 64 -4.35 0.66 -2.03
C LYS A 64 -4.55 -0.53 -1.09
N HIS A 65 -4.97 -0.30 0.15
CA HIS A 65 -5.28 -1.39 1.07
C HIS A 65 -6.56 -2.12 0.61
N PRO A 66 -6.60 -3.46 0.57
CA PRO A 66 -7.75 -4.20 0.05
C PRO A 66 -9.08 -3.89 0.75
N LYS A 67 -9.02 -3.56 2.04
CA LYS A 67 -10.21 -3.18 2.85
C LYS A 67 -10.55 -1.68 2.80
N GLN A 68 -9.91 -0.88 1.92
CA GLN A 68 -10.20 0.54 1.84
C GLN A 68 -11.60 0.78 1.24
N SER A 69 -12.51 1.32 2.06
CA SER A 69 -13.88 1.67 1.66
C SER A 69 -14.04 3.19 1.62
N LEU A 70 -14.66 3.72 0.55
CA LEU A 70 -15.01 5.14 0.46
C LEU A 70 -16.10 5.50 1.47
N VAL A 71 -17.09 4.62 1.63
CA VAL A 71 -18.18 4.80 2.62
C VAL A 71 -17.62 4.90 4.04
N ALA A 72 -16.67 4.03 4.40
CA ALA A 72 -16.03 4.09 5.72
C ALA A 72 -15.22 5.37 5.93
N GLN A 73 -14.54 5.87 4.88
CA GLN A 73 -13.82 7.14 4.95
C GLN A 73 -14.75 8.34 5.09
N GLU A 74 -15.87 8.36 4.37
CA GLU A 74 -16.88 9.42 4.48
C GLU A 74 -17.57 9.40 5.85
N ALA A 75 -17.90 8.22 6.37
CA ALA A 75 -18.44 8.06 7.72
C ALA A 75 -17.44 8.58 8.77
N PHE A 76 -16.14 8.25 8.62
CA PHE A 76 -15.09 8.73 9.52
C PHE A 76 -14.94 10.26 9.51
N LYS A 77 -15.05 10.92 8.35
CA LYS A 77 -14.97 12.39 8.26
C LYS A 77 -16.09 13.10 9.02
N ASN A 78 -17.27 12.49 9.09
CA ASN A 78 -18.43 13.02 9.81
C ASN A 78 -18.58 12.42 11.21
N PHE A 79 -17.63 11.60 11.64
CA PHE A 79 -17.68 10.95 12.94
C PHE A 79 -17.48 12.00 14.03
N ARG A 80 -18.57 12.38 14.68
CA ARG A 80 -18.50 13.01 16.00
C ARG A 80 -17.95 11.95 16.95
N LEU A 81 -16.78 12.21 17.53
CA LEU A 81 -16.20 11.33 18.54
C LEU A 81 -17.27 11.02 19.60
N GLU A 82 -17.67 9.76 19.74
CA GLU A 82 -18.60 9.32 20.79
C GLU A 82 -18.12 9.75 22.18
N THR A 83 -16.81 9.95 22.33
CA THR A 83 -16.16 10.54 23.50
C THR A 83 -16.78 11.89 23.91
N ILE A 84 -17.23 12.73 22.97
CA ILE A 84 -17.91 14.01 23.25
C ILE A 84 -19.23 13.79 23.99
N LEU A 85 -19.93 12.68 23.71
CA LEU A 85 -21.20 12.34 24.37
C LEU A 85 -21.01 11.80 25.80
N ASN A 86 -19.81 11.26 26.10
CA ASN A 86 -19.48 10.72 27.41
C ASN A 86 -18.91 11.78 28.38
N ILE A 87 -18.70 13.02 27.91
CA ILE A 87 -18.25 14.11 28.77
C ILE A 87 -19.42 14.49 29.69
N PRO A 88 -19.24 14.44 31.02
CA PRO A 88 -20.28 14.88 31.96
C PRO A 88 -20.72 16.31 31.65
N GLY A 89 -22.02 16.56 31.57
CA GLY A 89 -22.56 17.85 31.08
C GLY A 89 -22.19 19.10 31.89
N HIS A 90 -21.59 18.94 33.07
CA HIS A 90 -21.06 20.05 33.88
C HIS A 90 -19.62 20.44 33.52
N ILE A 91 -18.95 19.70 32.63
CA ILE A 91 -17.59 19.99 32.16
C ILE A 91 -17.71 20.61 30.77
N ALA A 92 -17.14 21.81 30.60
CA ALA A 92 -17.10 22.46 29.29
C ALA A 92 -16.11 21.73 28.36
N LEU A 93 -16.41 21.64 27.06
CA LEU A 93 -15.51 21.01 26.08
C LEU A 93 -14.13 21.67 26.03
N SER A 94 -14.03 22.97 26.35
CA SER A 94 -12.76 23.70 26.44
C SER A 94 -11.86 23.25 27.61
N GLN A 95 -12.41 22.47 28.55
CA GLN A 95 -11.70 21.93 29.70
C GLN A 95 -11.31 20.46 29.51
N VAL A 96 -11.55 19.90 28.33
CA VAL A 96 -11.25 18.50 28.00
C VAL A 96 -10.14 18.44 26.96
N ASP A 97 -9.03 17.80 27.33
CA ASP A 97 -7.96 17.48 26.38
C ASP A 97 -8.30 16.18 25.63
N VAL A 98 -8.23 16.24 24.30
CA VAL A 98 -8.39 15.06 23.44
C VAL A 98 -7.00 14.56 23.04
N TRP A 99 -6.70 13.33 23.44
CA TRP A 99 -5.44 12.66 23.15
C TRP A 99 -5.63 11.59 22.07
N PHE A 100 -4.74 11.57 21.09
CA PHE A 100 -4.68 10.56 20.03
C PHE A 100 -3.47 9.68 20.27
N GLN A 101 -3.69 8.37 20.38
CA GLN A 101 -2.65 7.39 20.66
C GLN A 101 -2.47 6.46 19.46
N ASP A 102 -1.21 6.10 19.18
CA ASP A 102 -0.84 5.09 18.18
C ASP A 102 0.30 4.20 18.72
N GLU A 103 0.46 3.03 18.09
CA GLU A 103 1.48 2.04 18.41
C GLU A 103 2.36 1.75 17.19
N ALA A 104 3.68 1.79 17.38
CA ALA A 104 4.65 1.39 16.38
C ALA A 104 5.57 0.30 16.92
N ARG A 105 5.89 -0.67 16.05
CA ARG A 105 6.91 -1.70 16.32
C ARG A 105 8.17 -1.40 15.56
N ILE A 106 9.29 -1.39 16.27
CA ILE A 106 10.62 -1.18 15.71
C ILE A 106 11.45 -2.42 16.03
N GLY A 107 12.02 -3.05 15.02
CA GLY A 107 12.87 -4.23 15.23
C GLY A 107 13.86 -4.42 14.09
N GLN A 108 15.00 -5.02 14.40
CA GLN A 108 16.00 -5.33 13.39
C GLN A 108 15.62 -6.62 12.68
N GLN A 109 15.22 -6.50 11.40
CA GLN A 109 14.97 -7.66 10.57
C GLN A 109 16.26 -8.11 9.89
N ASN A 110 16.87 -9.20 10.35
CA ASN A 110 18.04 -9.75 9.69
C ASN A 110 17.69 -10.26 8.28
N THR A 111 18.53 -9.90 7.32
CA THR A 111 18.49 -10.39 5.93
C THR A 111 19.37 -11.63 5.84
N THR A 112 18.95 -12.67 5.11
CA THR A 112 19.83 -13.81 4.84
C THR A 112 21.08 -13.32 4.11
N THR A 113 22.24 -13.41 4.73
CA THR A 113 23.51 -12.93 4.18
C THR A 113 23.99 -13.82 3.04
N ARG A 114 24.92 -13.29 2.22
CA ARG A 114 25.59 -14.08 1.19
C ARG A 114 26.47 -15.14 1.86
N LEU A 115 26.49 -16.34 1.28
CA LEU A 115 27.31 -17.46 1.72
C LEU A 115 28.15 -17.99 0.56
N TRP A 116 29.30 -18.57 0.86
CA TRP A 116 30.12 -19.26 -0.12
C TRP A 116 29.53 -20.65 -0.42
N ALA A 117 29.23 -20.91 -1.70
CA ALA A 117 28.67 -22.18 -2.15
C ALA A 117 29.32 -22.63 -3.46
N LYS A 118 29.27 -23.94 -3.74
CA LYS A 118 29.76 -24.51 -5.00
C LYS A 118 28.99 -23.92 -6.18
N LYS A 119 29.70 -23.61 -7.28
CA LYS A 119 29.11 -23.09 -8.52
C LYS A 119 28.05 -24.05 -9.05
N GLY A 120 26.85 -23.54 -9.34
CA GLY A 120 25.70 -24.33 -9.77
C GLY A 120 24.84 -24.91 -8.64
N SER A 121 25.23 -24.74 -7.37
CA SER A 121 24.40 -25.16 -6.22
C SER A 121 23.49 -24.03 -5.72
N ARG A 122 22.30 -24.38 -5.23
CA ARG A 122 21.34 -23.45 -4.61
C ARG A 122 21.04 -23.90 -3.17
N PRO A 123 21.97 -23.68 -2.23
CA PRO A 123 21.78 -24.09 -0.84
C PRO A 123 20.64 -23.31 -0.20
N ARG A 124 19.83 -24.02 0.60
CA ARG A 124 18.76 -23.44 1.41
C ARG A 124 19.32 -23.17 2.80
N VAL A 125 19.31 -21.91 3.22
CA VAL A 125 19.69 -21.51 4.58
C VAL A 125 18.46 -21.16 5.37
N VAL A 126 18.44 -21.62 6.61
CA VAL A 126 17.43 -21.22 7.60
C VAL A 126 17.61 -19.73 7.85
N ARG A 127 16.62 -18.94 7.42
CA ARG A 127 16.55 -17.54 7.81
C ARG A 127 16.28 -17.50 9.31
N GLN A 128 17.17 -16.90 10.09
CA GLN A 128 16.86 -16.60 11.49
C GLN A 128 15.66 -15.65 11.53
N GLN A 129 14.57 -16.14 12.12
CA GLN A 129 13.34 -15.36 12.37
C GLN A 129 13.30 -14.81 13.80
N GLN A 130 14.41 -14.90 14.53
CA GLN A 130 14.56 -14.26 15.83
C GLN A 130 14.68 -12.76 15.58
N PHE A 131 13.60 -12.05 15.84
CA PHE A 131 13.53 -10.61 15.76
C PHE A 131 13.31 -10.08 17.18
N GLU A 132 14.19 -9.21 17.62
CA GLU A 132 13.93 -8.38 18.79
C GLU A 132 13.13 -7.16 18.33
N TYR A 133 12.05 -6.89 19.05
CA TYR A 133 11.17 -5.76 18.81
C TYR A 133 11.14 -4.88 20.05
N ALA A 134 11.17 -3.57 19.82
CA ALA A 134 10.72 -2.58 20.77
C ALA A 134 9.38 -2.02 20.28
N TYR A 135 8.48 -1.80 21.23
CA TYR A 135 7.17 -1.23 21.01
C TYR A 135 7.20 0.22 21.49
N VAL A 136 6.72 1.13 20.66
CA VAL A 136 6.59 2.54 20.98
C VAL A 136 5.11 2.88 20.95
N PHE A 137 4.60 3.31 22.09
CA PHE A 137 3.27 3.90 22.22
C PHE A 137 3.46 5.40 22.32
N GLY A 138 2.83 6.15 21.42
CA GLY A 138 2.87 7.60 21.45
C GLY A 138 1.46 8.15 21.57
N ALA A 139 1.26 9.13 22.43
CA ALA A 139 0.02 9.88 22.54
C ALA A 139 0.30 11.37 22.35
N VAL A 140 -0.56 12.05 21.59
CA VAL A 140 -0.44 13.48 21.31
C VAL A 140 -1.76 14.19 21.55
N CYS A 141 -1.72 15.39 22.12
CA CYS A 141 -2.86 16.28 22.20
C CYS A 141 -2.68 17.44 21.21
N PRO A 142 -3.36 17.45 20.05
CA PRO A 142 -3.19 18.48 19.03
C PRO A 142 -3.59 19.90 19.49
N ALA A 143 -4.46 20.01 20.50
CA ALA A 143 -4.98 21.29 20.97
C ALA A 143 -3.92 22.10 21.73
N ASN A 144 -3.08 21.44 22.53
CA ASN A 144 -2.06 22.08 23.35
C ASN A 144 -0.62 21.70 22.94
N GLY A 145 -0.45 20.74 22.03
CA GLY A 145 0.85 20.29 21.54
C GLY A 145 1.59 19.33 22.49
N ASN A 146 0.96 18.90 23.58
CA ASN A 146 1.57 17.97 24.53
C ASN A 146 1.70 16.58 23.90
N THR A 147 2.77 15.88 24.28
CA THR A 147 3.11 14.56 23.75
C THR A 147 3.66 13.69 24.86
N GLU A 148 3.21 12.44 24.91
CA GLU A 148 3.65 11.43 25.87
C GLU A 148 4.03 10.16 25.11
N ALA A 149 5.09 9.48 25.53
CA ALA A 149 5.53 8.26 24.86
C ALA A 149 6.05 7.20 25.85
N LEU A 150 5.74 5.95 25.56
CA LEU A 150 6.19 4.78 26.32
C LEU A 150 6.89 3.82 25.36
N ILE A 151 8.13 3.45 25.69
CA ILE A 151 8.90 2.45 24.96
C ILE A 151 8.99 1.19 25.83
N THR A 152 8.57 0.05 25.29
CA THR A 152 8.61 -1.24 26.00
C THR A 152 9.26 -2.32 25.14
N PRO A 153 10.04 -3.24 25.73
CA PRO A 153 10.61 -4.37 25.00
C PRO A 153 9.59 -5.48 24.74
N TRP A 154 8.43 -5.45 25.40
CA TRP A 154 7.42 -6.50 25.34
C TRP A 154 6.03 -5.95 25.65
N VAL A 155 5.02 -6.50 24.98
CA VAL A 155 3.60 -6.13 25.12
C VAL A 155 2.77 -7.41 25.23
N ASP A 156 1.90 -7.47 26.24
CA ASP A 156 0.87 -8.50 26.36
C ASP A 156 -0.46 -8.00 25.80
N SER A 157 -1.25 -8.92 25.23
CA SER A 157 -2.63 -8.66 24.81
C SER A 157 -3.67 -9.28 25.73
N THR A 158 -3.28 -10.02 26.78
CA THR A 158 -4.23 -10.52 27.78
C THR A 158 -4.63 -9.41 28.75
N ASN A 159 -5.85 -8.89 28.59
CA ASN A 159 -6.47 -8.01 29.58
C ASN A 159 -6.68 -8.78 30.90
N THR A 160 -6.01 -8.38 31.97
CA THR A 160 -6.42 -8.67 33.36
C THR A 160 -7.64 -7.87 33.76
#